data_AF-A0A820PVI7-F1
#
_entry.id   AF-A0A820PVI7-F1
#
_cell.length_a   1.000
_cell.length_b   1.000
_cell.length_c   1.000
_cell.angle_alpha   90.00
_cell.angle_beta   90.00
_cell.angle_gamma   90.00
#
_symmetry.space_group_name_H-M   'P 1'
#
loop_
_entity.id
_entity.type
_entity.pdbx_description
1 polymer ?
#
loop_
_entity_poly.entity_id
_entity_poly.type
_entity_poly.pdbx_seq_one_letter_code
_entity_poly.pdbx_strand_id
1 'polypeptide(L)'
;DVCLETKHRYASSITLHYFFDGTAQTTKCKRFTSSYTGILEAIVKGSDGSTLQLPDIDFAWNAKPIASRSGDYRNGQKGAVAEMFGWQHKDIKEECEFLGKAGYLGVKLFPVHEQLMSTQPFENAMNPWYFMYQPISYNLDGVS
;
A
#
# COMPACT_ATOMS: atom_id res chain seq x y z
N ASP A 1 7.19 -12.72 -12.52
CA ASP A 1 6.00 -13.07 -13.30
C ASP A 1 4.77 -12.70 -12.51
N VAL A 2 3.73 -12.18 -13.17
CA VAL A 2 2.42 -11.94 -12.56
C VAL A 2 1.50 -13.06 -12.99
N CYS A 3 0.92 -13.77 -12.03
CA CYS A 3 0.04 -14.91 -12.25
C CYS A 3 -1.34 -14.64 -11.64
N LEU A 4 -2.39 -14.90 -12.42
CA LEU A 4 -3.76 -14.72 -11.97
C LEU A 4 -4.30 -16.04 -11.43
N GLU A 5 -4.73 -16.04 -10.17
CA GLU A 5 -5.40 -17.17 -9.55
C GLU A 5 -6.89 -16.87 -9.38
N THR A 6 -7.72 -17.72 -9.98
CA THR A 6 -9.18 -17.53 -10.00
C THR A 6 -9.89 -18.83 -9.70
N LYS A 7 -10.85 -18.77 -8.77
CA LYS A 7 -11.74 -19.89 -8.45
C LYS A 7 -13.15 -19.53 -8.91
N HIS A 8 -13.72 -20.35 -9.80
CA HIS A 8 -15.09 -20.21 -10.25
C HIS A 8 -15.96 -21.35 -9.72
N ARG A 9 -17.21 -21.05 -9.38
CA ARG A 9 -18.16 -22.03 -8.82
C ARG A 9 -18.39 -23.22 -9.75
N TYR A 10 -18.31 -23.00 -11.06
CA TYR A 10 -18.51 -24.01 -12.11
C TYR A 10 -17.23 -24.25 -12.93
N ALA A 11 -16.07 -24.31 -12.29
CA ALA A 11 -14.76 -24.37 -12.95
C ALA A 11 -14.58 -25.53 -13.95
N SER A 12 -15.35 -26.62 -13.84
CA SER A 12 -15.28 -27.76 -14.76
C SER A 12 -16.05 -27.56 -16.08
N SER A 13 -16.93 -26.55 -16.16
CA SER A 13 -17.79 -26.30 -17.32
C SER A 13 -17.52 -24.96 -18.00
N ILE A 14 -16.58 -24.18 -17.47
CA ILE A 14 -16.23 -22.86 -18.00
C ILE A 14 -14.78 -22.80 -18.44
N THR A 15 -14.51 -22.05 -19.50
CA THR A 15 -13.14 -21.72 -19.92
C THR A 15 -12.80 -20.33 -19.44
N LEU A 16 -11.61 -20.17 -18.84
CA LEU A 16 -11.10 -18.89 -18.37
C LEU A 16 -10.11 -18.30 -19.38
N HIS A 17 -10.27 -17.02 -19.67
CA HIS A 17 -9.41 -16.24 -20.55
C HIS A 17 -8.73 -15.14 -19.74
N TYR A 18 -7.39 -15.09 -19.80
CA TYR A 18 -6.58 -14.14 -19.04
C TYR A 18 -6.13 -13.00 -19.94
N PHE A 19 -6.16 -11.77 -19.41
CA PHE A 19 -5.75 -10.57 -20.12
C PHE A 19 -4.81 -9.77 -19.22
N PHE A 20 -3.69 -9.31 -19.78
CA PHE A 20 -2.84 -8.28 -19.19
C PHE A 20 -2.72 -7.12 -20.16
N ASP A 21 -3.00 -5.89 -19.71
CA ASP A 21 -3.02 -4.68 -20.55
C ASP A 21 -3.91 -4.85 -21.80
N GLY A 22 -5.11 -5.43 -21.63
CA GLY A 22 -6.04 -5.76 -22.72
C GLY A 22 -5.59 -6.88 -23.67
N THR A 23 -4.37 -7.40 -23.52
CA THR A 23 -3.81 -8.44 -24.39
C THR A 23 -4.12 -9.83 -23.83
N ALA A 24 -4.87 -10.63 -24.60
CA ALA A 24 -5.18 -12.02 -24.25
C ALA A 24 -3.90 -12.86 -24.11
N GLN A 25 -3.83 -13.66 -23.05
CA GLN A 25 -2.73 -14.58 -22.80
C GLN A 25 -3.17 -16.04 -22.97
N THR A 26 -2.23 -16.87 -23.43
CA THR A 26 -2.40 -18.32 -23.52
C THR A 26 -2.21 -19.01 -22.17
N THR A 27 -1.52 -18.36 -21.24
CA THR A 27 -1.27 -18.87 -19.90
C THR A 27 -1.81 -17.88 -18.85
N LYS A 28 -2.02 -18.36 -17.63
CA LYS A 28 -2.43 -17.52 -16.50
C LYS A 28 -1.32 -16.59 -15.98
N CYS A 29 -0.11 -16.66 -16.55
CA CYS A 29 1.08 -15.97 -16.08
C CYS A 29 1.77 -15.21 -17.21
N LYS A 30 2.11 -13.94 -16.99
CA LYS A 30 2.93 -13.13 -17.91
C LYS A 30 4.18 -12.64 -17.20
N ARG A 31 5.28 -12.64 -17.94
CA ARG A 31 6.54 -12.05 -17.48
C ARG A 31 6.54 -10.55 -17.76
N PHE A 32 6.70 -9.76 -16.72
CA PHE A 32 6.97 -8.33 -16.78
C PHE A 32 8.44 -8.09 -16.46
N THR A 33 9.02 -7.06 -17.07
CA THR A 33 10.39 -6.62 -16.87
C THR A 33 10.41 -5.13 -16.56
N SER A 34 11.52 -4.58 -16.07
CA SER A 34 11.69 -3.15 -15.77
C SER A 34 11.52 -2.21 -16.98
N SER A 35 11.43 -2.78 -18.18
CA SER A 35 11.03 -2.05 -19.38
C SER A 35 9.54 -1.68 -19.40
N TYR A 36 8.72 -2.32 -18.56
CA TYR A 36 7.31 -2.03 -18.42
C TYR A 36 7.15 -0.90 -17.40
N THR A 37 6.80 0.30 -17.82
CA THR A 37 6.72 1.46 -16.92
C THR A 37 5.27 1.86 -16.56
N GLY A 38 4.30 1.05 -16.98
CA GLY A 38 2.86 1.31 -16.82
C GLY A 38 2.28 0.74 -15.54
N ILE A 39 1.03 1.09 -15.25
CA ILE A 39 0.22 0.44 -14.22
C ILE A 39 -0.46 -0.76 -14.86
N LEU A 40 -0.27 -1.94 -14.28
CA LEU A 40 -0.76 -3.18 -14.85
C LEU A 40 -2.25 -3.38 -14.62
N GLU A 41 -2.98 -3.52 -15.72
CA GLU A 41 -4.35 -4.01 -15.77
C GLU A 41 -4.39 -5.52 -15.98
N ALA A 42 -5.04 -6.24 -15.06
CA ALA A 42 -5.21 -7.69 -15.12
C ALA A 42 -6.70 -8.08 -15.05
N ILE A 43 -7.19 -8.77 -16.09
CA ILE A 43 -8.58 -9.21 -16.22
C ILE A 43 -8.65 -10.70 -16.50
N VAL A 44 -9.61 -11.38 -15.87
CA VAL A 44 -10.00 -12.75 -16.20
C VAL A 44 -11.45 -12.77 -16.66
N LYS A 45 -11.73 -13.38 -17.83
CA LYS A 45 -13.08 -13.53 -18.40
C LYS A 45 -13.45 -15.01 -18.51
N GLY A 46 -14.62 -15.39 -18.02
CA GLY A 46 -15.21 -16.71 -18.23
C GLY A 46 -15.98 -16.79 -19.55
N SER A 47 -16.06 -17.99 -20.13
CA SER A 47 -16.87 -18.28 -21.32
C SER A 47 -18.38 -18.09 -21.10
N ASP A 48 -18.82 -18.00 -19.85
CA ASP A 48 -20.19 -17.71 -19.43
C ASP A 48 -20.49 -16.19 -19.33
N GLY A 49 -19.51 -15.34 -19.66
CA GLY A 49 -19.63 -13.89 -19.56
C GLY A 49 -19.18 -13.32 -18.20
N SER A 50 -18.78 -14.15 -17.24
CA SER A 50 -18.24 -13.69 -15.95
C SER A 50 -16.92 -12.94 -16.14
N THR A 51 -16.66 -11.91 -15.33
CA THR A 51 -15.42 -11.11 -15.40
C THR A 51 -14.91 -10.80 -13.99
N LEU A 52 -13.61 -10.99 -13.78
CA LEU A 52 -12.87 -10.57 -12.59
C LEU A 52 -11.75 -9.62 -13.01
N GLN A 53 -11.80 -8.40 -12.52
CA GLN A 53 -10.74 -7.40 -12.70
C GLN A 53 -9.98 -7.25 -11.37
N LEU A 54 -8.66 -7.36 -11.41
CA LEU A 54 -7.82 -7.11 -10.24
C LEU A 54 -7.64 -5.59 -10.05
N PRO A 55 -7.35 -5.14 -8.82
CA PRO A 55 -6.88 -3.78 -8.59
C PRO A 55 -5.65 -3.47 -9.43
N ASP A 56 -5.46 -2.19 -9.74
CA ASP A 56 -4.30 -1.66 -10.42
C ASP A 56 -3.00 -2.11 -9.74
N ILE A 57 -2.13 -2.76 -10.52
CA ILE A 57 -0.85 -3.25 -10.02
C ILE A 57 0.23 -2.28 -10.49
N ASP A 58 0.64 -1.39 -9.60
CA ASP A 58 1.81 -0.56 -9.85
C ASP A 58 3.08 -1.33 -9.48
N PHE A 59 4.00 -1.43 -10.42
CA PHE A 59 5.25 -2.15 -10.18
C PHE A 59 6.25 -1.24 -9.48
N ALA A 60 7.00 -1.81 -8.54
CA ALA A 60 7.99 -1.07 -7.76
C ALA A 60 9.03 -0.31 -8.62
N TRP A 61 9.32 -0.79 -9.84
CA TRP A 61 10.24 -0.10 -10.76
C TRP A 61 9.63 1.13 -11.47
N ASN A 62 8.34 1.37 -11.30
CA ASN A 62 7.64 2.61 -11.68
C ASN A 62 7.74 3.69 -10.59
N ALA A 63 8.24 3.33 -9.39
CA ALA A 63 8.37 4.25 -8.26
C ALA A 63 9.26 5.43 -8.66
N LYS A 64 8.69 6.63 -8.57
CA LYS A 64 9.40 7.84 -8.94
C LYS A 64 10.51 8.13 -7.94
N PRO A 65 11.69 8.53 -8.42
CA PRO A 65 12.73 9.03 -7.56
C PRO A 65 12.21 10.27 -6.87
N ILE A 66 12.61 10.46 -5.61
CA ILE A 66 12.19 11.66 -4.93
C ILE A 66 13.30 12.69 -4.96
N ALA A 67 12.82 13.90 -4.98
CA ALA A 67 13.41 14.92 -5.79
C ALA A 67 14.48 15.67 -5.01
N SER A 68 15.44 16.14 -5.79
CA SER A 68 16.50 17.02 -5.34
C SER A 68 15.94 18.35 -4.82
N ARG A 69 16.77 19.00 -4.00
CA ARG A 69 16.59 20.39 -3.61
C ARG A 69 17.83 21.19 -3.91
N SER A 70 17.66 22.32 -4.60
CA SER A 70 18.65 23.39 -4.67
C SER A 70 17.98 24.71 -4.25
N GLY A 71 18.55 25.40 -3.25
CA GLY A 71 18.02 26.66 -2.73
C GLY A 71 18.62 27.05 -1.37
N ASP A 72 18.82 28.35 -1.19
CA ASP A 72 19.18 29.00 0.07
C ASP A 72 17.91 29.18 0.95
N TYR A 73 17.95 28.66 2.17
CA TYR A 73 16.80 28.45 3.07
C TYR A 73 16.28 29.72 3.78
N ARG A 74 16.61 30.91 3.29
CA ARG A 74 16.23 32.21 3.89
C ARG A 74 14.72 32.52 3.95
N ASN A 75 13.85 31.65 3.40
CA ASN A 75 12.37 31.70 3.52
C ASN A 75 11.73 30.35 3.92
N GLY A 76 12.47 29.40 4.52
CA GLY A 76 11.96 28.12 5.05
C GLY A 76 12.18 26.89 4.16
N GLN A 77 12.14 25.69 4.76
CA GLN A 77 12.32 24.39 4.08
C GLN A 77 11.00 23.92 3.43
N LYS A 78 11.01 23.59 2.12
CA LYS A 78 9.82 23.15 1.36
C LYS A 78 9.91 21.70 0.87
N GLY A 79 9.18 20.76 1.46
CA GLY A 79 8.94 19.44 0.84
C GLY A 79 8.11 18.48 1.66
N ALA A 80 8.16 17.20 1.30
CA ALA A 80 7.11 16.25 1.63
C ALA A 80 7.23 15.73 3.07
N VAL A 81 6.10 15.46 3.72
CA VAL A 81 6.05 14.72 4.98
C VAL A 81 5.25 13.46 4.72
N ALA A 82 5.74 12.31 5.17
CA ALA A 82 5.02 11.06 5.08
C ALA A 82 4.18 10.83 6.34
N GLU A 83 2.89 10.57 6.20
CA GLU A 83 2.04 10.19 7.32
C GLU A 83 2.07 8.68 7.52
N MET A 84 2.57 8.26 8.68
CA MET A 84 2.83 6.85 9.00
C MET A 84 1.73 6.32 9.93
N PHE A 85 0.48 6.40 9.45
CA PHE A 85 -0.69 6.09 10.26
C PHE A 85 -0.76 4.60 10.60
N GLY A 86 -0.78 4.28 11.90
CA GLY A 86 -0.87 2.91 12.39
C GLY A 86 0.41 2.09 12.22
N TRP A 87 1.51 2.72 11.80
CA TRP A 87 2.82 2.07 11.72
C TRP A 87 3.50 2.06 13.08
N GLN A 88 4.15 0.95 13.42
CA GLN A 88 4.93 0.85 14.64
C GLN A 88 6.13 1.80 14.60
N HIS A 89 6.54 2.35 15.74
CA HIS A 89 7.66 3.31 15.78
C HIS A 89 8.97 2.71 15.29
N LYS A 90 9.17 1.42 15.58
CA LYS A 90 10.27 0.65 15.01
C LYS A 90 10.26 0.65 13.47
N ASP A 91 9.10 0.45 12.83
CA ASP A 91 8.97 0.37 11.37
C ASP A 91 9.15 1.76 10.72
N ILE A 92 8.68 2.81 11.39
CA ILE A 92 8.88 4.19 10.94
C ILE A 92 10.35 4.59 11.00
N LYS A 93 11.03 4.24 12.09
CA LYS A 93 12.47 4.47 12.25
C LYS A 93 13.23 3.79 11.10
N GLU A 94 12.82 2.58 10.76
CA GLU A 94 13.41 1.80 9.66
C GLU A 94 13.17 2.49 8.29
N GLU A 95 12.03 3.16 8.08
CA GLU A 95 11.65 3.79 6.80
C GLU A 95 12.20 5.23 6.61
N CYS A 96 12.66 5.88 7.68
CA CYS A 96 13.15 7.26 7.67
C CYS A 96 14.25 7.54 6.63
N GLU A 97 15.15 6.58 6.41
CA GLU A 97 16.26 6.75 5.46
C GLU A 97 15.78 6.72 4.00
N PHE A 98 14.85 5.81 3.68
CA PHE A 98 14.17 5.81 2.39
C PHE A 98 13.49 7.14 2.21
N LEU A 99 12.63 7.54 3.14
CA LEU A 99 11.87 8.78 3.04
C LEU A 99 12.79 10.01 2.88
N GLY A 100 13.91 10.11 3.60
CA GLY A 100 14.82 11.25 3.47
C GLY A 100 15.53 11.33 2.11
N LYS A 101 16.05 10.21 1.61
CA LYS A 101 16.70 10.12 0.28
C LYS A 101 15.69 10.27 -0.83
N ALA A 102 14.55 9.69 -0.57
CA ALA A 102 13.33 9.88 -1.23
C ALA A 102 12.75 11.28 -0.79
N GLY A 103 13.57 12.31 -0.57
CA GLY A 103 13.22 13.75 -0.52
C GLY A 103 12.08 14.21 0.41
N TYR A 104 11.55 13.34 1.27
CA TYR A 104 10.69 13.68 2.38
C TYR A 104 11.52 14.34 3.50
N LEU A 105 10.92 15.30 4.19
CA LEU A 105 11.50 16.11 5.26
C LEU A 105 11.11 15.68 6.66
N GLY A 106 10.17 14.76 6.76
CA GLY A 106 9.71 14.30 8.04
C GLY A 106 8.63 13.28 7.91
N VAL A 107 8.28 12.72 9.06
CA VAL A 107 7.18 11.80 9.22
C VAL A 107 6.20 12.36 10.23
N LYS A 108 4.92 12.18 9.98
CA LYS A 108 3.86 12.42 10.95
C LYS A 108 3.51 11.08 11.58
N LEU A 109 3.71 11.00 12.90
CA LEU A 109 3.35 9.83 13.69
C LEU A 109 1.86 9.88 14.06
N PHE A 110 1.28 8.71 14.30
CA PHE A 110 0.01 8.61 15.05
C PHE A 110 0.23 9.04 16.52
N PRO A 111 -0.83 9.30 17.31
CA PRO A 111 -0.68 9.77 18.68
C PRO A 111 0.26 8.86 19.50
N VAL A 112 1.26 9.44 20.16
CA VAL A 112 2.31 8.69 20.89
C VAL A 112 2.03 8.54 22.39
N HIS A 113 1.01 9.24 22.88
CA HIS A 113 0.58 9.17 24.28
C HIS A 113 -0.04 7.81 24.61
N GLU A 114 -0.15 7.50 25.90
CA GLU A 114 -0.91 6.34 26.38
C GLU A 114 -2.40 6.47 26.03
N GLN A 115 -2.95 5.40 25.45
CA GLN A 115 -4.28 5.38 24.84
C GLN A 115 -5.18 4.35 25.51
N LEU A 116 -6.48 4.54 25.38
CA LEU A 116 -7.44 3.51 25.74
C LEU A 116 -7.28 2.27 24.86
N MET A 117 -6.91 1.14 25.47
CA MET A 117 -6.82 -0.15 24.80
C MET A 117 -7.71 -1.16 25.53
N SER A 118 -8.54 -1.87 24.79
CA SER A 118 -9.42 -2.93 25.27
C SER A 118 -8.81 -4.30 24.98
N THR A 119 -9.00 -5.23 25.90
CA THR A 119 -8.69 -6.66 25.70
C THR A 119 -9.84 -7.42 25.03
N GLN A 120 -10.99 -6.77 24.84
CA GLN A 120 -12.17 -7.31 24.18
C GLN A 120 -12.46 -6.56 22.88
N PRO A 121 -12.91 -7.26 21.81
CA PRO A 121 -13.32 -6.60 20.58
C PRO A 121 -14.44 -5.59 20.85
N PHE A 122 -14.36 -4.45 20.18
CA PHE A 122 -15.42 -3.45 20.14
C PHE A 122 -15.86 -3.30 18.69
N GLU A 123 -17.16 -3.37 18.42
CA GLU A 123 -17.70 -3.25 17.06
C GLU A 123 -17.03 -4.20 16.02
N ASN A 124 -16.78 -5.45 16.40
CA ASN A 124 -16.11 -6.48 15.59
C ASN A 124 -14.64 -6.16 15.21
N ALA A 125 -14.03 -5.13 15.79
CA ALA A 125 -12.62 -4.80 15.63
C ALA A 125 -11.89 -4.87 16.97
N MET A 126 -10.66 -5.39 16.96
CA MET A 126 -9.77 -5.25 18.11
C MET A 126 -9.16 -3.85 18.06
N ASN A 127 -9.38 -3.04 19.11
CA ASN A 127 -8.80 -1.70 19.28
C ASN A 127 -8.87 -0.83 18.02
N PRO A 128 -10.06 -0.36 17.64
CA PRO A 128 -10.24 0.44 16.44
C PRO A 128 -9.42 1.74 16.52
N TRP A 129 -8.95 2.22 15.38
CA TRP A 129 -7.99 3.33 15.28
C TRP A 129 -8.38 4.60 16.06
N TYR A 130 -9.67 4.87 16.27
CA TYR A 130 -10.14 6.05 16.99
C TYR A 130 -9.89 5.97 18.50
N PHE A 131 -9.64 4.77 19.04
CA PHE A 131 -9.18 4.61 20.43
C PHE A 131 -7.82 5.29 20.65
N MET A 132 -6.99 5.41 19.60
CA MET A 132 -5.70 6.08 19.66
C MET A 132 -5.82 7.59 19.95
N TYR A 133 -6.99 8.17 19.74
CA TYR A 133 -7.26 9.58 19.99
C TYR A 133 -7.91 9.85 21.35
N GLN A 134 -8.04 8.84 22.20
CA GLN A 134 -8.54 8.96 23.58
C GLN A 134 -7.36 8.84 24.57
N PRO A 135 -6.70 9.96 24.93
CA PRO A 135 -5.56 9.94 25.84
C PRO A 135 -5.99 9.53 27.25
N ILE A 136 -5.24 8.62 27.87
CA ILE A 136 -5.36 8.26 29.30
C ILE A 136 -4.34 9.04 30.13
N SER A 137 -3.12 9.17 29.61
CA SER A 137 -2.05 9.94 30.21
C SER A 137 -1.13 10.53 29.13
N TYR A 138 -0.17 11.36 29.54
CA TYR A 138 0.87 11.91 28.65
C TYR A 138 2.17 11.10 28.66
N ASN A 139 2.15 9.89 29.25
CA ASN A 139 3.27 8.96 29.12
C ASN A 139 3.41 8.56 27.64
N LEU A 140 4.64 8.43 27.16
CA LEU A 140 4.96 8.14 25.75
C LEU A 140 5.00 6.63 25.46
N ASP A 141 4.10 5.89 26.10
CA ASP A 141 4.00 4.42 26.03
C ASP A 141 2.86 3.97 25.10
N GLY A 142 2.39 4.86 24.19
CA GLY A 142 1.43 4.52 23.14
C GLY A 142 1.96 3.40 22.23
N VAL A 143 1.07 2.79 21.44
CA VAL A 143 1.34 1.55 20.68
C VAL A 143 2.62 1.63 19.83
N SER A 144 3.75 1.20 20.41
CA SER A 144 5.06 1.18 19.73
C SER A 144 5.24 -0.04 18.85
#